data_AF-A0A854CIA8-F1
#
_entry.id   AF-A0A854CIA8-F1
#
_cell.length_a   1.000
_cell.length_b   1.000
_cell.length_c   1.000
_cell.angle_alpha   90.00
_cell.angle_beta   90.00
_cell.angle_gamma   90.00
#
_symmetry.space_group_name_H-M   'P 1'
#
loop_
_entity.id
_entity.type
_entity.pdbx_description
1 polymer ?
#
loop_
_entity_poly.entity_id
_entity_poly.type
_entity_poly.pdbx_seq_one_letter_code
_entity_poly.pdbx_strand_id
1 'polypeptide(L)'
;MQYTHEPLLMNGSDLVPVCQRAAENHYLAQGASISNWTASYHDRGNGLYVDGRLRVNGNTASVHCTAARGSRERELTMKIDETGG
;
A
#
# COMPACT_ATOMS: atom_id res chain seq x y z
N MET A 1 19.09 5.63 -23.83
CA MET A 1 17.84 6.00 -23.11
C MET A 1 17.29 4.72 -22.53
N GLN A 2 17.43 4.50 -21.21
CA GLN A 2 16.83 3.33 -20.58
C GLN A 2 15.35 3.64 -20.37
N TYR A 3 14.48 3.03 -21.16
CA TYR A 3 13.06 3.00 -20.89
C TYR A 3 12.87 2.08 -19.69
N THR A 4 12.99 2.61 -18.48
CA THR A 4 12.56 1.88 -17.28
C THR A 4 11.05 1.75 -17.40
N HIS A 5 10.60 0.61 -17.90
CA HIS A 5 9.17 0.30 -17.90
C HIS A 5 8.78 0.19 -16.43
N GLU A 6 8.09 1.19 -15.89
CA GLU A 6 7.47 1.05 -14.58
C GLU A 6 6.64 -0.25 -14.61
N PRO A 7 6.83 -1.15 -13.64
CA PRO A 7 6.05 -2.36 -13.57
C PRO A 7 4.57 -1.97 -13.43
N LEU A 8 3.75 -2.53 -14.31
CA LEU A 8 2.31 -2.35 -14.25
C LEU A 8 1.74 -3.30 -13.20
N LEU A 9 0.75 -2.82 -12.47
CA LEU A 9 0.03 -3.60 -11.46
C LEU A 9 -0.96 -4.53 -12.17
N MET A 10 -0.68 -5.83 -12.20
CA MET A 10 -1.55 -6.79 -12.91
C MET A 10 -2.48 -7.55 -11.97
N ASN A 11 -2.05 -7.75 -10.72
CA ASN A 11 -2.79 -8.49 -9.70
C ASN A 11 -2.60 -7.85 -8.31
N GLY A 12 -3.43 -8.24 -7.35
CA GLY A 12 -3.37 -7.71 -5.98
C GLY A 12 -2.05 -7.99 -5.29
N SER A 13 -1.37 -9.11 -5.58
CA SER A 13 -0.04 -9.40 -5.04
C SER A 13 1.04 -8.42 -5.50
N ASP A 14 0.94 -7.90 -6.74
CA ASP A 14 1.84 -6.85 -7.24
C ASP A 14 1.63 -5.54 -6.45
N LEU A 15 0.41 -5.28 -6.00
CA LEU A 15 0.07 -4.07 -5.24
C LEU A 15 0.56 -4.12 -3.79
N VAL A 16 0.74 -5.29 -3.19
CA VAL A 16 1.18 -5.46 -1.78
C VAL A 16 2.48 -4.70 -1.48
N PRO A 17 3.61 -4.95 -2.17
CA PRO A 17 4.86 -4.27 -1.85
C PRO A 17 4.82 -2.77 -2.17
N VAL A 18 3.97 -2.34 -3.11
CA VAL A 18 3.79 -0.92 -3.43
C VAL A 18 3.01 -0.21 -2.33
N CYS A 19 1.94 -0.85 -1.84
CA CYS A 19 1.13 -0.35 -0.73
C CYS A 19 1.96 -0.23 0.55
N GLN A 20 2.78 -1.24 0.84
CA GLN A 20 3.72 -1.20 1.97
C GLN A 20 4.64 0.03 1.86
N ARG A 21 5.36 0.18 0.74
CA ARG A 21 6.28 1.33 0.56
C ARG A 21 5.57 2.68 0.69
N ALA A 22 4.35 2.80 0.15
CA ALA A 22 3.57 4.03 0.27
C ALA A 22 3.23 4.36 1.73
N ALA A 23 2.79 3.36 2.50
CA ALA A 23 2.50 3.52 3.93
C ALA A 23 3.77 3.82 4.74
N GLU A 24 4.87 3.10 4.48
CA GLU A 24 6.15 3.33 5.13
C GLU A 24 6.65 4.75 4.88
N ASN A 25 6.67 5.20 3.63
CA ASN A 25 7.07 6.56 3.28
C ASN A 25 6.18 7.62 3.95
N HIS A 26 4.86 7.39 4.01
CA HIS A 26 3.92 8.30 4.65
C HIS A 26 4.24 8.50 6.15
N TYR A 27 4.53 7.41 6.86
CA TYR A 27 4.83 7.46 8.30
C TYR A 27 6.28 7.87 8.60
N LEU A 28 7.24 7.48 7.77
CA LEU A 28 8.63 7.92 7.88
C LEU A 28 8.75 9.45 7.69
N ALA A 29 7.98 10.03 6.77
CA ALA A 29 7.91 11.48 6.58
C ALA A 29 7.39 12.23 7.82
N GLN A 30 6.65 11.54 8.70
CA GLN A 30 6.15 12.07 9.97
C GLN A 30 7.06 11.73 11.17
N GLY A 31 8.18 11.06 10.93
CA GLY A 31 9.09 10.62 11.99
C GLY A 31 8.54 9.47 12.84
N ALA A 32 7.53 8.74 12.37
CA ALA A 32 6.95 7.63 13.10
C ALA A 32 7.75 6.34 12.94
N SER A 33 7.82 5.55 14.01
CA SER A 33 8.41 4.21 13.99
C SER A 33 7.37 3.19 13.52
N ILE A 34 7.70 2.49 12.44
CA ILE A 34 6.86 1.50 11.78
C ILE A 34 7.39 0.08 12.03
N SER A 35 6.49 -0.86 12.27
CA SER A 35 6.84 -2.28 12.42
C SER A 35 5.65 -3.18 12.14
N ASN A 36 5.93 -4.49 11.98
CA ASN A 36 4.92 -5.54 11.94
C ASN A 36 3.84 -5.33 10.86
N TRP A 37 4.27 -5.01 9.64
CA TRP A 37 3.41 -4.95 8.46
C TRP A 37 2.84 -6.34 8.16
N THR A 38 1.52 -6.43 8.04
CA THR A 38 0.81 -7.57 7.50
C THR A 38 -0.19 -7.09 6.46
N ALA A 39 -0.43 -7.89 5.42
CA ALA A 39 -1.34 -7.52 4.37
C ALA A 39 -2.08 -8.74 3.81
N SER A 40 -3.32 -8.49 3.42
CA SER A 40 -4.14 -9.36 2.60
C SER A 40 -4.42 -8.64 1.29
N TYR A 41 -4.53 -9.37 0.18
CA TYR A 41 -4.90 -8.79 -1.11
C TYR A 41 -6.05 -9.56 -1.73
N HIS A 42 -6.81 -8.86 -2.56
CA HIS A 42 -7.86 -9.47 -3.36
C HIS A 42 -8.10 -8.66 -4.64
N ASP A 43 -8.57 -9.38 -5.66
CA ASP A 43 -8.92 -8.82 -6.95
C ASP A 43 -10.44 -8.81 -7.10
N ARG A 44 -11.03 -7.69 -7.56
CA ARG A 44 -12.45 -7.59 -7.88
C ARG A 44 -12.65 -6.85 -9.20
N GLY A 45 -13.03 -7.60 -10.24
CA GLY A 45 -13.18 -7.05 -11.59
C GLY A 45 -11.86 -6.49 -12.10
N ASN A 46 -11.83 -5.18 -12.38
CA ASN A 46 -10.61 -4.46 -12.77
C ASN A 46 -9.89 -3.79 -11.58
N GLY A 47 -10.42 -3.92 -10.37
CA GLY A 47 -9.84 -3.33 -9.16
C GLY A 47 -8.94 -4.32 -8.43
N LEU A 48 -7.78 -3.83 -8.00
CA LEU A 48 -6.83 -4.48 -7.13
C LEU A 48 -6.94 -3.84 -5.76
N TYR A 49 -7.00 -4.65 -4.71
CA TYR A 49 -7.22 -4.20 -3.35
C TYR A 49 -6.20 -4.84 -2.42
N VAL A 50 -5.64 -4.04 -1.52
CA VAL A 50 -4.77 -4.48 -0.43
C VAL A 50 -5.28 -3.90 0.87
N ASP A 51 -5.51 -4.80 1.82
CA ASP A 51 -5.86 -4.49 3.20
C ASP A 51 -4.63 -4.79 4.07
N GLY A 52 -3.92 -3.74 4.40
CA GLY A 52 -2.72 -3.75 5.23
C GLY A 52 -2.99 -3.34 6.67
N ARG A 53 -2.13 -3.80 7.57
CA ARG A 53 -2.08 -3.37 8.96
C ARG A 53 -0.63 -3.20 9.37
N LEU A 54 -0.32 -2.10 10.05
CA LEU A 54 1.00 -1.88 10.63
C LEU A 54 0.92 -1.28 12.04
N ARG A 55 2.04 -1.40 12.75
CA ARG A 55 2.24 -0.78 14.06
C ARG A 55 3.01 0.52 13.88
N VAL A 56 2.41 1.62 14.32
CA VAL A 56 2.93 2.98 14.23
C VAL A 56 3.03 3.55 15.64
N ASN A 57 4.23 3.82 16.14
CA ASN A 57 4.44 4.37 17.49
C ASN A 57 3.68 3.64 18.62
N GLY A 58 3.48 2.33 18.48
CA GLY A 58 2.71 1.54 19.46
C GLY A 58 1.18 1.55 19.25
N ASN A 59 0.67 2.17 18.19
CA ASN A 59 -0.72 2.11 17.74
C ASN A 59 -0.87 1.28 16.46
N THR A 60 -2.07 0.76 16.21
CA THR A 60 -2.35 -0.06 15.03
C THR A 60 -3.04 0.81 14.00
N ALA A 61 -2.42 0.94 12.82
CA ALA A 61 -2.99 1.63 11.68
C ALA A 61 -3.46 0.59 10.65
N SER A 62 -4.65 0.79 10.11
CA SER A 62 -5.15 0.03 8.96
C SER A 62 -4.89 0.83 7.68
N VAL A 63 -4.37 0.18 6.65
CA VAL A 63 -4.02 0.79 5.37
C VAL A 63 -4.79 0.08 4.27
N HIS A 64 -5.52 0.83 3.47
CA HIS A 64 -6.24 0.31 2.33
C HIS A 64 -5.68 0.91 1.05
N CYS A 65 -5.06 0.09 0.21
CA CYS A 65 -4.61 0.51 -1.10
C CYS A 65 -5.50 -0.06 -2.19
N THR A 66 -5.81 0.77 -3.17
CA THR A 66 -6.54 0.37 -4.37
C THR A 66 -5.84 0.84 -5.63
N ALA A 67 -5.91 0.03 -6.67
CA ALA A 67 -5.40 0.38 -7.99
C ALA A 67 -6.25 -0.29 -9.08
N ALA A 68 -6.21 0.25 -10.29
CA ALA A 68 -6.76 -0.43 -11.45
C ALA A 68 -5.75 -1.43 -12.00
N ARG A 69 -6.20 -2.57 -12.50
CA ARG A 69 -5.32 -3.49 -13.24
C ARG A 69 -4.77 -2.78 -14.49
N GLY A 70 -3.47 -2.93 -14.72
CA GLY A 70 -2.72 -2.24 -15.76
C GLY A 70 -2.31 -0.81 -15.41
N SER A 71 -2.64 -0.31 -14.21
CA SER A 71 -2.17 1.00 -13.74
C SER A 71 -0.72 0.94 -13.26
N ARG A 72 -0.10 2.12 -13.16
CA ARG A 72 1.24 2.29 -12.60
C ARG A 72 1.18 2.38 -11.07
N GLU A 73 2.30 2.08 -10.43
CA GLU A 73 2.46 2.21 -8.97
C GLU A 73 2.02 3.59 -8.46
N ARG A 74 2.39 4.67 -9.15
CA ARG A 74 2.05 6.06 -8.77
C ARG A 74 0.55 6.40 -8.83
N GLU A 75 -0.26 5.58 -9.49
CA GLU A 75 -1.70 5.77 -9.64
C GLU A 75 -2.51 5.07 -8.54
N LEU A 76 -1.83 4.39 -7.59
CA LEU A 76 -2.48 3.81 -6.43
C LEU A 76 -3.17 4.89 -5.60
N THR A 77 -4.32 4.53 -5.04
CA THR A 77 -4.98 5.32 -4.00
C THR A 77 -4.75 4.64 -2.67
N MET A 78 -4.16 5.35 -1.71
CA MET A 78 -3.96 4.87 -0.34
C MET A 78 -4.90 5.60 0.61
N LYS A 79 -5.57 4.85 1.47
CA LYS A 79 -6.34 5.35 2.62
C LYS A 79 -5.75 4.76 3.88
N ILE A 80 -5.74 5.55 4.95
CA ILE A 80 -5.23 5.15 6.25
C ILE A 80 -6.33 5.43 7.26
N ASP A 81 -6.70 4.39 8.00
CA ASP A 81 -7.65 4.46 9.11
C ASP A 81 -6.88 4.20 10.40
N GLU A 82 -6.61 5.29 11.12
CA GLU A 82 -5.96 5.22 12.43
C GLU A 82 -7.03 4.90 13.48
N THR A 83 -7.09 3.64 13.90
CA THR A 83 -7.90 3.30 15.06
C THR A 83 -7.13 3.78 16.30
N GLY A 84 -7.43 5.01 16.73
CA GLY A 84 -6.97 5.53 18.01
C GLY A 84 -7.38 4.57 19.13
N GLY A 85 -6.38 4.08 19.87
CA GLY A 85 -6.60 3.34 21.11
C GLY A 85 -7.03 4.27 22.23
#